data_AF-A0A1E3K3B5-F1
#
_entry.id   AF-A0A1E3K3B5-F1
#
_cell.length_a   1.000
_cell.length_b   1.000
_cell.length_c   1.000
_cell.angle_alpha   90.00
_cell.angle_beta   90.00
_cell.angle_gamma   90.00
#
_symmetry.space_group_name_H-M   'P 1'
#
loop_
_entity.id
_entity.type
_entity.pdbx_description
1 polymer ?
#
loop_
_entity_poly.entity_id
_entity_poly.type
_entity_poly.pdbx_seq_one_letter_code
_entity_poly.pdbx_strand_id
1 'polypeptide(L)'
;MDKKEIYGNWNDSYVQPAAEKWLGDFCKKNFEGWDEEAVGEGRIRAWTGIQCATQDTLPLIGSVPLQQLQDEKQGNEGLYIAAGFQGHGMARIVLSTKYLAEYITTGQWNDGLPSSFIITQERLERGNKAPPYITPGEKIGGVRGWVVGVVDGVQSLQR
;
A
#
# COMPACT_ATOMS: atom_id res chain seq x y z
N MET A 1 9.26 -9.64 -12.66
CA MET A 1 8.73 -9.75 -11.30
C MET A 1 7.23 -9.84 -11.45
N ASP A 2 6.65 -10.92 -10.94
CA ASP A 2 5.22 -11.17 -11.07
C ASP A 2 4.45 -10.46 -9.96
N LYS A 3 3.21 -10.04 -10.23
CA LYS A 3 2.35 -9.40 -9.24
C LYS A 3 2.22 -10.20 -7.95
N LYS A 4 2.15 -11.53 -8.01
CA LYS A 4 2.05 -12.43 -6.85
C LYS A 4 3.26 -12.40 -5.92
N GLU A 5 4.43 -11.98 -6.42
CA GLU A 5 5.64 -11.85 -5.61
C GLU A 5 5.62 -10.57 -4.76
N ILE A 6 4.79 -9.60 -5.15
CA ILE A 6 4.67 -8.27 -4.54
C ILE A 6 3.39 -8.15 -3.71
N TYR A 7 2.24 -8.44 -4.30
CA TYR A 7 0.93 -8.20 -3.69
C TYR A 7 0.48 -9.40 -2.86
N GLY A 8 0.13 -9.15 -1.60
CA GLY A 8 -0.32 -10.19 -0.66
C GLY A 8 0.83 -11.07 -0.12
N ASN A 9 2.08 -10.74 -0.47
CA ASN A 9 3.25 -11.34 0.14
C ASN A 9 3.63 -10.54 1.40
N TRP A 10 3.54 -11.17 2.56
CA TRP A 10 3.92 -10.59 3.85
C TRP A 10 5.30 -11.05 4.30
N ASN A 11 5.96 -11.97 3.57
CA ASN A 11 7.27 -12.44 3.94
C ASN A 11 8.35 -11.51 3.38
N ASP A 12 8.82 -10.59 4.22
CA ASP A 12 9.93 -9.68 3.97
C ASP A 12 11.27 -10.17 4.55
N SER A 13 11.35 -11.44 4.97
CA SER A 13 12.60 -12.03 5.48
C SER A 13 13.66 -12.21 4.38
N TYR A 14 13.28 -12.02 3.11
CA TYR A 14 14.19 -12.09 1.97
C TYR A 14 13.84 -11.07 0.89
N VAL A 15 14.84 -10.74 0.08
CA VAL A 15 14.66 -9.90 -1.11
C VAL A 15 14.31 -10.79 -2.29
N GLN A 16 13.26 -10.44 -3.05
CA GLN A 16 12.89 -11.21 -4.23
C GLN A 16 14.05 -11.19 -5.25
N PRO A 17 14.50 -12.33 -5.79
CA PRO A 17 15.67 -12.39 -6.68
C PRO A 17 15.54 -11.49 -7.92
N ALA A 18 14.32 -11.33 -8.44
CA ALA A 18 14.05 -10.41 -9.54
C ALA A 18 14.27 -8.93 -9.16
N ALA A 19 13.90 -8.54 -7.94
CA ALA A 19 14.11 -7.18 -7.42
C ALA A 19 15.60 -6.93 -7.21
N GLU A 20 16.24 -7.91 -6.58
CA GLU A 20 17.65 -7.88 -6.26
C GLU A 20 18.51 -7.74 -7.53
N LYS A 21 18.21 -8.53 -8.57
CA LYS A 21 18.87 -8.43 -9.88
C LYS A 21 18.61 -7.08 -10.54
N TRP A 22 17.36 -6.61 -10.52
CA TRP A 22 17.02 -5.33 -11.14
C TRP A 22 17.76 -4.17 -10.48
N LEU A 23 17.84 -4.14 -9.15
CA LEU A 23 18.59 -3.14 -8.39
C LEU A 23 20.10 -3.19 -8.70
N GLY A 24 20.68 -4.39 -8.79
CA GLY A 24 22.09 -4.56 -9.14
C GLY A 24 22.43 -4.09 -10.57
N ASP A 25 21.49 -4.26 -11.50
CA ASP A 25 21.67 -3.83 -12.89
C ASP A 25 21.30 -2.35 -13.13
N PHE A 26 20.68 -1.67 -12.14
CA PHE A 26 20.00 -0.39 -12.36
C PHE A 26 20.95 0.68 -12.90
N CYS A 27 22.06 0.94 -12.20
CA CYS A 27 22.97 2.01 -12.58
C CYS A 27 23.59 1.78 -13.96
N LYS A 28 24.05 0.56 -14.25
CA LYS A 28 24.63 0.14 -15.54
C LYS A 28 23.67 0.34 -16.72
N LYS A 29 22.36 0.24 -16.48
CA LYS A 29 21.33 0.38 -17.53
C LYS A 29 20.84 1.81 -17.72
N ASN A 30 20.93 2.64 -16.69
CA ASN A 30 20.26 3.95 -16.67
C ASN A 30 21.24 5.13 -16.67
N PHE A 31 22.53 4.91 -16.39
CA PHE A 31 23.54 5.97 -16.37
C PHE A 31 24.60 5.73 -17.45
N GLU A 32 24.93 6.78 -18.19
CA GLU A 32 26.02 6.78 -19.16
C GLU A 32 27.38 6.82 -18.44
N GLY A 33 28.36 6.05 -18.94
CA GLY A 33 29.70 5.98 -18.34
C GLY A 33 29.74 5.23 -16.99
N TRP A 34 28.72 4.44 -16.67
CA TRP A 34 28.71 3.58 -15.48
C TRP A 34 29.44 2.26 -15.77
N ASP A 35 30.76 2.29 -15.65
CA ASP A 35 31.66 1.19 -15.98
C ASP A 35 31.88 0.24 -14.78
N GLU A 36 33.13 -0.14 -14.49
CA GLU A 36 33.46 -1.10 -13.43
C GLU A 36 33.25 -0.50 -12.03
N GLU A 37 32.50 -1.21 -11.19
CA GLU A 37 32.26 -0.84 -9.79
C GLU A 37 33.47 -1.26 -8.94
N ALA A 38 34.10 -0.30 -8.27
CA ALA A 38 35.15 -0.60 -7.29
C ALA A 38 34.58 -1.25 -6.02
N VAL A 39 35.46 -1.72 -5.12
CA VAL A 39 35.04 -2.28 -3.83
C VAL A 39 34.29 -1.21 -3.02
N GLY A 40 33.02 -1.47 -2.74
CA GLY A 40 32.14 -0.53 -2.04
C GLY A 40 31.32 0.37 -2.97
N GLU A 41 31.45 0.22 -4.29
CA GLU A 41 30.60 0.87 -5.28
C GLU A 41 29.49 -0.07 -5.76
N GLY A 42 28.44 0.51 -6.34
CA GLY A 42 27.27 -0.24 -6.77
C GLY A 42 26.40 -0.74 -5.61
N ARG A 43 25.81 -1.92 -5.79
CA ARG A 43 24.82 -2.47 -4.86
C ARG A 43 25.48 -3.19 -3.67
N ILE A 44 25.59 -2.50 -2.55
CA ILE A 44 26.17 -3.03 -1.29
C ILE A 44 25.16 -3.87 -0.50
N ARG A 45 23.90 -3.42 -0.41
CA ARG A 45 22.86 -4.09 0.39
C ARG A 45 21.50 -3.92 -0.27
N ALA A 46 20.71 -4.99 -0.25
CA ALA A 46 19.29 -4.96 -0.58
C ALA A 46 18.48 -5.38 0.65
N TRP A 47 17.27 -4.84 0.76
CA TRP A 47 16.30 -5.19 1.79
C TRP A 47 14.89 -5.02 1.22
N THR A 48 13.94 -5.69 1.83
CA THR A 48 12.51 -5.60 1.50
C THR A 48 11.74 -5.14 2.73
N GLY A 49 10.58 -4.54 2.50
CA GLY A 49 9.69 -4.13 3.56
C GLY A 49 8.25 -4.24 3.12
N ILE A 50 7.37 -4.46 4.09
CA ILE A 50 5.93 -4.56 3.87
C ILE A 50 5.32 -3.16 3.88
N GLN A 51 4.44 -2.91 2.92
CA GLN A 51 3.66 -1.67 2.85
C GLN A 51 2.17 -1.97 2.94
N CYS A 52 1.46 -1.12 3.68
CA CYS A 52 0.01 -1.07 3.65
C CYS A 52 -0.47 -0.14 2.52
N ALA A 53 -1.37 -0.64 1.69
CA ALA A 53 -1.99 0.07 0.58
C ALA A 53 -3.51 0.17 0.78
N THR A 54 -4.06 1.35 0.57
CA THR A 54 -5.49 1.68 0.57
C THR A 54 -6.05 1.65 -0.84
N GLN A 55 -7.25 1.13 -1.04
CA GLN A 55 -7.83 0.92 -2.38
C GLN A 55 -7.92 2.19 -3.24
N ASP A 56 -8.03 3.37 -2.63
CA ASP A 56 -8.11 4.66 -3.33
C ASP A 56 -6.77 5.43 -3.40
N THR A 57 -5.66 4.79 -3.04
CA THR A 57 -4.29 5.36 -3.09
C THR A 57 -4.04 6.55 -2.16
N LEU A 58 -4.96 6.86 -1.25
CA LEU A 58 -4.85 7.93 -0.29
C LEU A 58 -4.65 7.40 1.14
N PRO A 59 -3.86 8.06 2.00
CA PRO A 59 -3.78 7.75 3.41
C PRO A 59 -5.14 7.71 4.11
N LEU A 60 -5.28 6.89 5.14
CA LEU A 60 -6.39 6.89 6.08
C LEU A 60 -5.90 7.56 7.36
N ILE A 61 -6.39 8.77 7.64
CA ILE A 61 -5.93 9.59 8.76
C ILE A 61 -7.14 10.19 9.49
N GLY A 62 -7.24 9.93 10.79
CA GLY A 62 -8.31 10.46 11.64
C GLY A 62 -8.89 9.42 12.59
N SER A 63 -10.07 9.71 13.15
CA SER A 63 -10.83 8.81 14.00
C SER A 63 -11.40 7.65 13.19
N VAL A 64 -11.34 6.43 13.72
CA VAL A 64 -11.95 5.25 13.07
C VAL A 64 -13.48 5.33 13.18
N PRO A 65 -14.29 5.20 12.11
CA PRO A 65 -15.74 5.25 12.23
C PRO A 65 -16.30 4.18 13.19
N LEU A 66 -17.31 4.54 14.00
CA LEU A 66 -17.94 3.65 14.98
C LEU A 66 -18.41 2.32 14.37
N GLN A 67 -18.91 2.36 13.14
CA GLN A 67 -19.41 1.20 12.39
C GLN A 67 -18.32 0.15 12.09
N GLN A 68 -17.04 0.51 12.27
CA GLN A 68 -15.91 -0.42 12.12
C GLN A 68 -15.51 -1.11 13.44
N LEU A 69 -16.13 -0.74 14.56
CA LEU A 69 -15.81 -1.29 15.88
C LEU A 69 -16.77 -2.43 16.20
N GLN A 70 -16.23 -3.56 16.70
CA GLN A 70 -17.01 -4.75 17.05
C GLN A 70 -17.83 -4.58 18.33
N ASP A 71 -17.41 -3.68 19.22
CA ASP A 71 -18.08 -3.41 20.48
C ASP A 71 -18.68 -2.00 20.47
N GLU A 72 -19.97 -1.90 20.13
CA GLU A 72 -20.72 -0.65 20.17
C GLU A 72 -20.77 -0.03 21.57
N LYS A 73 -20.55 -0.82 22.65
CA LYS A 73 -20.63 -0.34 24.04
C LYS A 73 -19.35 0.36 24.51
N GLN A 74 -18.21 0.15 23.87
CA GLN A 74 -16.98 0.85 24.25
C GLN A 74 -16.91 2.28 23.72
N GLY A 75 -17.75 2.64 22.74
CA GLY A 75 -17.65 3.93 22.08
C GLY A 75 -16.30 4.10 21.37
N ASN A 76 -16.24 5.01 20.41
CA ASN A 76 -14.99 5.33 19.70
C ASN A 76 -14.23 6.48 20.39
N GLU A 77 -14.30 6.57 21.72
CA GLU A 77 -13.62 7.65 22.42
C GLU A 77 -12.12 7.32 22.53
N GLY A 78 -11.38 7.60 21.44
CA GLY A 78 -9.92 7.64 21.48
C GLY A 78 -9.17 6.83 20.42
N LEU A 79 -9.82 6.12 19.49
CA LEU A 79 -9.10 5.38 18.44
C LEU A 79 -8.89 6.21 17.17
N TYR A 80 -7.64 6.53 16.92
CA TYR A 80 -7.19 7.26 15.74
C TYR A 80 -6.13 6.45 15.00
N ILE A 81 -6.13 6.55 13.67
CA ILE A 81 -5.09 5.94 12.84
C ILE A 81 -4.48 6.97 11.89
N ALA A 82 -3.22 6.74 11.54
CA ALA A 82 -2.54 7.36 10.42
C ALA A 82 -1.81 6.24 9.67
N ALA A 83 -2.47 5.67 8.66
CA ALA A 83 -2.01 4.46 7.99
C ALA A 83 -2.23 4.52 6.48
N GLY A 84 -1.67 3.54 5.76
CA GLY A 84 -1.92 3.39 4.33
C GLY A 84 -1.28 4.50 3.49
N PHE A 85 -0.07 4.92 3.83
CA PHE A 85 0.60 6.05 3.17
C PHE A 85 1.08 5.80 1.73
N GLN A 86 0.88 4.59 1.18
CA GLN A 86 1.08 4.29 -0.24
C GLN A 86 2.47 4.64 -0.78
N GLY A 87 3.53 4.34 -0.02
CA GLY A 87 4.92 4.58 -0.44
C GLY A 87 5.38 6.03 -0.32
N HIS A 88 4.47 6.94 0.05
CA HIS A 88 4.77 8.36 0.26
C HIS A 88 4.77 8.74 1.76
N GLY A 89 4.92 7.75 2.64
CA GLY A 89 4.86 7.94 4.10
C GLY A 89 5.92 8.89 4.61
N MET A 90 7.18 8.71 4.21
CA MET A 90 8.28 9.56 4.67
C MET A 90 8.08 11.05 4.36
N ALA A 91 7.49 11.36 3.19
CA ALA A 91 7.22 12.74 2.80
C ALA A 91 6.01 13.35 3.52
N ARG A 92 5.05 12.52 3.97
CA ARG A 92 3.76 13.00 4.49
C ARG A 92 3.65 12.93 6.02
N ILE A 93 4.32 11.98 6.66
CA ILE A 93 4.05 11.59 8.05
C ILE A 93 4.24 12.73 9.05
N VAL A 94 5.25 13.60 8.87
CA VAL A 94 5.55 14.69 9.82
C VAL A 94 4.39 15.67 9.94
N LEU A 95 3.90 16.20 8.83
CA LEU A 95 2.76 17.14 8.84
C LEU A 95 1.45 16.42 9.13
N SER A 96 1.26 15.22 8.57
CA SER A 96 0.04 14.45 8.80
C SER A 96 -0.18 14.11 10.26
N THR A 97 0.87 13.69 10.98
CA THR A 97 0.77 13.33 12.41
C THR A 97 0.69 14.56 13.31
N LYS A 98 1.34 15.68 12.94
CA LYS A 98 1.16 16.96 13.63
C LYS A 98 -0.31 17.39 13.62
N TYR A 99 -0.94 17.46 12.45
CA TYR A 99 -2.35 17.87 12.35
C TYR A 99 -3.31 16.83 12.92
N LEU A 100 -2.97 15.53 12.85
CA LEU A 100 -3.74 14.50 13.56
C LEU A 100 -3.69 14.70 15.09
N ALA A 101 -2.52 15.02 15.67
CA ALA A 101 -2.40 15.27 17.10
C ALA A 101 -3.20 16.52 17.54
N GLU A 102 -3.20 17.57 16.72
CA GLU A 102 -4.07 18.74 16.91
C GLU A 102 -5.55 18.34 16.87
N TYR A 103 -5.95 17.53 15.89
CA TYR A 103 -7.32 17.02 15.80
C TYR A 103 -7.72 16.18 17.03
N ILE A 104 -6.86 15.29 17.51
CA ILE A 104 -7.10 14.46 18.70
C ILE A 104 -7.38 15.32 19.94
N THR A 105 -6.65 16.42 20.10
CA THR A 105 -6.74 17.27 21.31
C THR A 105 -7.84 18.33 21.25
N THR A 106 -8.16 18.83 20.05
CA THR A 106 -9.09 19.95 19.85
C THR A 106 -10.44 19.53 19.29
N GLY A 107 -10.53 18.34 18.67
CA GLY A 107 -11.67 17.91 17.88
C GLY A 107 -11.86 18.69 16.58
N GLN A 108 -10.96 19.61 16.23
CA GLN A 108 -11.07 20.47 15.05
C GLN A 108 -10.17 19.96 13.92
N TRP A 109 -10.74 19.82 12.73
CA TRP A 109 -9.97 19.45 11.55
C TRP A 109 -9.19 20.65 11.03
N ASN A 110 -7.90 20.45 10.73
CA ASN A 110 -7.02 21.48 10.19
C ASN A 110 -6.86 21.29 8.67
N ASP A 111 -7.06 22.36 7.88
CA ASP A 111 -6.96 22.31 6.41
C ASP A 111 -5.55 21.99 5.89
N GLY A 112 -4.53 22.08 6.74
CA GLY A 112 -3.19 21.55 6.46
C GLY A 112 -3.16 20.02 6.32
N LEU A 113 -4.20 19.32 6.79
CA LEU A 113 -4.45 17.91 6.53
C LEU A 113 -5.55 17.77 5.46
N PRO A 114 -5.25 17.24 4.27
CA PRO A 114 -6.23 17.11 3.20
C PRO A 114 -7.49 16.35 3.66
N SER A 115 -8.66 16.94 3.44
CA SER A 115 -9.96 16.32 3.80
C SER A 115 -10.20 14.98 3.12
N SER A 116 -9.53 14.72 1.98
CA SER A 116 -9.56 13.42 1.30
C SER A 116 -8.90 12.29 2.11
N PHE A 117 -8.13 12.60 3.16
CA PHE A 117 -7.53 11.61 4.05
C PHE A 117 -8.46 11.18 5.17
N ILE A 118 -9.54 11.93 5.41
CA ILE A 118 -10.55 11.62 6.43
C ILE A 118 -11.07 10.19 6.20
N ILE A 119 -11.25 9.50 7.30
CA ILE A 119 -11.80 8.15 7.33
C ILE A 119 -13.30 8.29 7.51
N THR A 120 -14.05 8.14 6.42
CA THR A 120 -15.51 8.07 6.49
C THR A 120 -15.98 6.65 6.23
N GLN A 121 -17.17 6.32 6.73
CA GLN A 121 -17.77 5.01 6.52
C GLN A 121 -17.98 4.72 5.02
N GLU A 122 -18.43 5.72 4.26
CA GLU A 122 -18.66 5.61 2.82
C GLU A 122 -17.36 5.34 2.06
N ARG A 123 -16.25 5.96 2.50
CA ARG A 123 -14.92 5.74 1.90
C ARG A 123 -14.48 4.29 2.09
N LEU A 124 -14.65 3.73 3.29
CA LEU A 124 -14.31 2.35 3.60
C LEU A 124 -15.18 1.37 2.79
N GLU A 125 -16.48 1.62 2.69
CA GLU A 125 -17.40 0.80 1.89
C GLU A 125 -17.04 0.80 0.40
N ARG A 126 -16.68 1.95 -0.15
CA ARG A 126 -16.18 2.05 -1.53
C ARG A 126 -14.88 1.27 -1.71
N GLY A 127 -13.96 1.36 -0.74
CA GLY A 127 -12.73 0.58 -0.73
C GLY A 127 -13.00 -0.94 -0.74
N ASN A 128 -13.92 -1.40 0.10
CA ASN A 128 -14.29 -2.82 0.18
C ASN A 128 -14.94 -3.36 -1.11
N LYS A 129 -15.56 -2.49 -1.91
CA LYS A 129 -16.16 -2.82 -3.22
C LYS A 129 -15.18 -2.65 -4.38
N ALA A 130 -14.02 -2.03 -4.16
CA ALA A 130 -13.05 -1.78 -5.21
C ALA A 130 -12.40 -3.08 -5.70
N PRO A 131 -12.00 -3.16 -6.99
CA PRO A 131 -11.24 -4.30 -7.49
C PRO A 131 -9.96 -4.51 -6.69
N PRO A 132 -9.56 -5.76 -6.39
CA PRO A 132 -8.35 -6.03 -5.64
C PRO A 132 -7.09 -5.68 -6.47
N TYR A 133 -6.00 -5.32 -5.80
CA TYR A 133 -4.69 -5.10 -6.43
C TYR A 133 -4.14 -6.30 -7.21
N ILE A 134 -4.55 -7.50 -6.78
CA ILE A 134 -4.21 -8.75 -7.43
C ILE A 134 -5.44 -9.66 -7.46
N THR A 135 -5.78 -10.15 -8.65
CA THR A 135 -6.93 -11.03 -8.83
C THR A 135 -6.62 -12.46 -8.34
N PRO A 136 -7.64 -13.29 -8.05
CA PRO A 136 -7.42 -14.70 -7.72
C PRO A 136 -6.60 -15.46 -8.77
N GLY A 137 -6.86 -15.23 -10.06
CA GLY A 137 -6.09 -15.82 -11.16
C GLY A 137 -4.62 -15.41 -11.15
N GLU A 138 -4.34 -14.13 -10.89
CA GLU A 138 -2.97 -13.60 -10.78
C GLU A 138 -2.22 -14.15 -9.55
N LYS A 139 -2.92 -14.40 -8.42
CA LYS A 139 -2.33 -15.05 -7.24
C LYS A 139 -1.88 -16.48 -7.52
N ILE A 140 -2.68 -17.24 -8.29
CA ILE A 140 -2.39 -18.65 -8.63
C ILE A 140 -1.25 -18.72 -9.64
N GLY A 141 -1.28 -17.88 -10.69
CA GLY A 141 -0.29 -17.87 -11.76
C GLY A 141 -0.28 -19.13 -12.63
N GLY A 142 0.52 -19.10 -13.70
CA GLY A 142 0.65 -20.21 -14.66
C GLY A 142 -0.64 -20.54 -15.42
N VAL A 143 -0.70 -21.72 -16.06
CA VAL A 143 -1.84 -22.16 -16.88
C VAL A 143 -3.14 -22.18 -16.07
N ARG A 144 -3.07 -22.58 -14.80
CA ARG A 144 -4.24 -22.63 -13.91
C ARG A 144 -4.78 -21.23 -13.58
N GLY A 145 -3.90 -20.26 -13.36
CA GLY A 145 -4.28 -18.85 -13.18
C GLY A 145 -4.89 -18.24 -14.44
N TRP A 146 -4.37 -18.58 -15.62
CA TRP A 146 -4.93 -18.13 -16.92
C TRP A 146 -6.36 -18.64 -17.14
N VAL A 147 -6.63 -19.93 -16.89
CA VAL A 147 -7.98 -20.50 -17.00
C VAL A 147 -8.97 -19.79 -16.08
N VAL A 148 -8.60 -19.57 -14.82
CA VAL A 148 -9.46 -18.85 -13.86
C VAL A 148 -9.72 -17.42 -14.34
N GLY A 149 -8.68 -16.70 -14.81
CA GLY A 149 -8.83 -15.33 -15.32
C GLY A 149 -9.73 -15.22 -16.54
N VAL A 150 -9.71 -16.21 -17.45
CA VAL A 150 -10.61 -16.25 -18.61
C VAL A 150 -12.07 -16.47 -18.18
N VAL A 151 -12.32 -17.39 -17.24
CA VAL A 151 -13.67 -17.68 -16.75
C VAL A 151 -14.28 -16.47 -16.03
N ASP A 152 -13.51 -15.81 -15.16
CA ASP A 152 -13.95 -14.61 -14.45
C ASP A 152 -14.21 -13.43 -15.40
N GLY A 153 -13.34 -13.27 -16.42
CA GLY A 153 -13.50 -12.25 -17.46
C GLY A 153 -14.79 -12.42 -18.28
N VAL A 154 -15.13 -13.65 -18.64
CA VAL A 154 -16.38 -13.98 -19.37
C VAL A 154 -17.62 -13.68 -18.53
N GLN A 155 -17.61 -13.97 -17.22
CA GLN A 155 -18.74 -13.67 -16.35
C GLN A 155 -18.96 -12.16 -16.14
N SER A 156 -17.89 -11.36 -16.15
CA SER A 156 -17.99 -9.90 -16.00
C SER A 156 -18.57 -9.18 -17.22
N LEU A 157 -18.46 -9.76 -18.42
CA LEU A 157 -19.02 -9.24 -19.67
C LEU A 157 -20.53 -9.55 -19.86
N GLN A 158 -21.10 -10.41 -19.01
CA GLN A 158 -22.52 -10.80 -19.06
C GLN A 158 -23.40 -10.03 -18.05
N ARG A 159 -22.87 -8.97 -17.42
CA ARG A 159 -23.61 -8.11 -16.48
C ARG A 159 -23.80 -6.70 -17.01
#